data_AF-A0A2D3VUQ4-F1
#
_entry.id   AF-A0A2D3VUQ4-F1
#
_cell.length_a   1.000
_cell.length_b   1.000
_cell.length_c   1.000
_cell.angle_alpha   90.00
_cell.angle_beta   90.00
_cell.angle_gamma   90.00
#
_symmetry.space_group_name_H-M   'P 1'
#
loop_
_entity.id
_entity.type
_entity.pdbx_description
1 polymer ?
#
loop_
_entity_poly.entity_id
_entity_poly.type
_entity_poly.pdbx_seq_one_letter_code
_entity_poly.pdbx_strand_id
1 'polypeptide(L)'
;MFLEVFILALALSMDAFAVSVGLGSKLSQNRRAFATKAALLFGFFQAFMPLIGFLAGIGLESFIKEFDHWIAFTLLVFIGAK
;
A
#
# COMPACT_ATOMS: atom_id res chain seq x y z
N MET A 1 12.62 -11.83 2.93
CA MET A 1 11.55 -11.72 3.94
C MET A 1 11.68 -10.49 4.84
N PHE A 2 12.60 -10.42 5.82
CA PHE A 2 12.65 -9.26 6.75
C PHE A 2 12.95 -7.92 6.06
N LEU A 3 13.84 -7.92 5.06
CA LEU A 3 14.20 -6.72 4.30
C LEU A 3 13.03 -6.19 3.44
N GLU A 4 12.21 -7.08 2.87
CA GLU A 4 11.04 -6.71 2.06
C GLU A 4 9.95 -6.09 2.93
N VAL A 5 9.67 -6.69 4.09
CA VAL A 5 8.73 -6.13 5.08
C VAL A 5 9.22 -4.78 5.59
N PHE A 6 10.53 -4.64 5.81
CA PHE A 6 11.13 -3.37 6.20
C PHE A 6 10.96 -2.30 5.11
N ILE A 7 11.26 -2.63 3.85
CA ILE A 7 11.09 -1.71 2.71
C ILE A 7 9.62 -1.33 2.53
N LEU A 8 8.69 -2.29 2.64
CA LEU A 8 7.25 -2.02 2.59
C LEU A 8 6.80 -1.08 3.71
N ALA A 9 7.24 -1.33 4.95
CA ALA A 9 6.93 -0.46 6.07
C ALA A 9 7.49 0.96 5.89
N LEU A 10 8.69 1.07 5.33
CA LEU A 10 9.34 2.36 5.04
C LEU A 10 8.60 3.12 3.93
N ALA A 11 8.22 2.43 2.84
CA ALA A 11 7.40 2.99 1.77
C ALA A 11 6.04 3.48 2.30
N LEU A 12 5.37 2.67 3.13
CA LEU A 12 4.08 3.03 3.72
C LEU A 12 4.18 4.25 4.65
N SER A 13 5.25 4.32 5.44
CA SER A 13 5.54 5.47 6.33
C SER A 13 5.78 6.76 5.54
N MET A 14 6.38 6.68 4.35
CA MET A 14 6.68 7.83 3.49
C MET A 14 5.42 8.60 3.07
N ASP A 15 4.31 7.92 2.80
CA ASP A 15 3.05 8.59 2.44
C ASP A 15 2.50 9.46 3.58
N ALA A 16 2.48 8.92 4.81
CA ALA A 16 2.05 9.66 6.00
C ALA A 16 3.00 10.83 6.32
N PHE A 17 4.30 10.63 6.10
CA PHE A 17 5.31 11.68 6.24
C PHE A 17 5.09 12.84 5.26
N ALA A 18 4.82 12.54 3.98
CA ALA A 18 4.55 13.55 2.96
C ALA A 18 3.32 14.41 3.32
N VAL A 19 2.25 13.78 3.82
CA VAL A 19 1.03 14.49 4.28
C VAL A 19 1.36 15.40 5.48
N SER A 20 2.14 14.92 6.46
CA SER A 20 2.56 15.71 7.62
C SER A 20 3.40 16.93 7.23
N VAL A 21 4.35 16.77 6.29
CA VAL A 21 5.17 17.86 5.76
C VAL A 21 4.35 18.86 4.94
N GLY A 22 3.46 18.38 4.08
CA GLY A 22 2.57 19.24 3.28
C GLY A 22 1.61 20.08 4.13
N LEU A 23 1.06 19.48 5.19
CA LEU A 23 0.27 20.19 6.21
C LEU A 23 1.17 21.11 7.07
N GLY A 24 2.42 20.70 7.32
CA GLY A 24 3.53 21.47 7.90
C GLY A 24 3.76 22.82 7.25
N SER A 25 3.88 22.80 5.92
CA SER A 25 4.30 23.94 5.10
C SER A 25 3.19 24.99 4.89
N LYS A 26 1.90 24.61 4.91
CA LYS A 26 0.80 25.57 4.75
C LYS A 26 0.48 26.32 6.04
N LEU A 27 0.85 27.61 6.10
CA LEU A 27 0.33 28.58 7.09
C LEU A 27 -1.13 28.91 6.78
N SER A 28 -2.08 28.20 7.41
CA SER A 28 -3.51 28.51 7.36
C SER A 28 -4.10 28.46 8.76
N GLN A 29 -4.97 29.42 9.07
CA GLN A 29 -5.64 29.59 10.37
C GLN A 29 -6.51 28.37 10.78
N ASN A 30 -6.80 27.47 9.84
CA ASN A 30 -7.55 26.22 10.06
C ASN A 30 -6.70 24.94 9.94
N ARG A 31 -5.36 25.06 10.03
CA ARG A 31 -4.39 23.95 9.85
C ARG A 31 -4.68 22.73 10.71
N ARG A 32 -5.04 22.90 12.00
CA ARG A 32 -5.30 21.76 12.90
C ARG A 32 -6.50 20.95 12.45
N ALA A 33 -7.63 21.59 12.15
CA ALA A 33 -8.84 20.88 11.72
C ALA A 33 -8.66 20.13 10.40
N PHE A 34 -7.95 20.73 9.43
CA PHE A 34 -7.69 20.08 8.14
C PHE A 34 -6.65 18.96 8.28
N ALA A 35 -5.61 19.16 9.10
CA ALA A 35 -4.60 18.14 9.38
C ALA A 35 -5.20 16.92 10.08
N THR A 36 -6.07 17.12 11.07
CA THR A 36 -6.73 16.02 11.77
C THR A 36 -7.66 15.24 10.83
N LYS A 37 -8.42 15.92 9.97
CA LYS A 37 -9.27 15.25 8.97
C LYS A 37 -8.44 14.47 7.94
N ALA A 38 -7.37 15.07 7.43
CA ALA A 38 -6.48 14.42 6.47
C ALA A 38 -5.77 13.22 7.10
N ALA A 39 -5.19 13.36 8.30
CA ALA A 39 -4.53 12.26 9.01
C ALA A 39 -5.50 11.11 9.34
N LEU A 40 -6.75 11.42 9.74
CA LEU A 40 -7.78 10.41 9.99
C LEU A 40 -8.15 9.64 8.71
N LEU A 41 -8.43 10.35 7.62
CA LEU A 41 -8.78 9.72 6.35
C LEU A 41 -7.60 8.91 5.80
N PHE A 42 -6.41 9.50 5.76
CA PHE A 42 -5.22 8.84 5.23
C PHE A 42 -4.83 7.63 6.07
N GLY A 43 -4.82 7.75 7.40
CA GLY A 43 -4.54 6.62 8.29
C GLY A 43 -5.61 5.52 8.20
N PHE A 44 -6.90 5.89 8.12
CA PHE A 44 -7.97 4.91 7.96
C PHE A 44 -7.83 4.13 6.65
N PHE A 45 -7.71 4.82 5.52
CA PHE A 45 -7.54 4.17 4.21
C PHE A 45 -6.22 3.42 4.11
N GLN A 46 -5.14 3.91 4.73
CA GLN A 46 -3.84 3.27 4.71
C GLN A 46 -3.76 2.00 5.57
N ALA A 47 -4.57 1.88 6.62
CA ALA A 47 -4.75 0.61 7.33
C ALA A 47 -5.76 -0.31 6.63
N PHE A 48 -6.80 0.26 6.03
CA PHE A 48 -7.86 -0.49 5.37
C PHE A 48 -7.40 -1.17 4.08
N MET A 49 -6.56 -0.52 3.28
CA MET A 49 -6.10 -1.04 1.99
C MET A 49 -5.21 -2.30 2.14
N PRO A 50 -4.20 -2.35 3.04
CA PRO A 50 -3.46 -3.58 3.32
C PRO A 50 -4.33 -4.67 3.96
N LEU A 51 -5.31 -4.29 4.79
CA LEU A 51 -6.22 -5.25 5.41
C LEU A 51 -7.10 -5.95 4.36
N ILE A 52 -7.68 -5.18 3.44
CA ILE A 52 -8.40 -5.73 2.29
C ILE A 52 -7.46 -6.55 1.41
N GLY A 53 -6.25 -6.05 1.13
CA GLY A 53 -5.26 -6.77 0.33
C GLY A 53 -4.88 -8.12 0.94
N PHE A 54 -4.76 -8.19 2.27
CA PHE A 54 -4.49 -9.42 3.01
C PHE A 54 -5.67 -10.40 2.96
N LEU A 55 -6.89 -9.91 3.21
CA LEU A 55 -8.13 -10.72 3.14
C LEU A 55 -8.38 -11.23 1.71
N ALA A 56 -8.23 -10.36 0.73
CA ALA A 56 -8.32 -10.70 -0.69
C ALA A 56 -7.21 -11.67 -1.09
N GLY A 57 -6.00 -11.51 -0.56
CA GLY A 57 -4.87 -12.42 -0.77
C GLY A 57 -5.16 -13.84 -0.28
N ILE A 58 -5.77 -13.99 0.89
CA ILE A 58 -6.20 -15.30 1.41
C ILE A 58 -7.30 -15.92 0.52
N GLY A 59 -8.28 -15.13 0.09
CA GLY A 59 -9.33 -15.59 -0.82
C GLY A 59 -8.80 -15.95 -2.21
N LEU A 60 -7.84 -15.17 -2.71
CA LEU A 60 -7.14 -15.42 -3.96
C LEU A 60 -6.21 -16.62 -3.85
N GLU A 61 -5.60 -16.94 -2.70
CA GLU A 61 -4.74 -18.12 -2.55
C GLU A 61 -5.49 -19.42 -2.94
N SER A 62 -6.78 -19.51 -2.64
CA SER A 62 -7.62 -20.65 -3.04
C SER A 62 -7.96 -20.67 -4.53
N PHE A 63 -8.02 -19.52 -5.21
CA PHE A 63 -8.28 -19.40 -6.65
C PHE A 63 -6.99 -19.44 -7.50
N ILE A 64 -5.89 -18.95 -6.92
CA ILE A 64 -4.57 -18.87 -7.52
C ILE A 64 -3.93 -20.25 -7.57
N LYS A 65 -4.18 -21.17 -6.64
CA LYS A 65 -3.62 -22.53 -6.73
C LYS A 65 -3.90 -23.24 -8.06
N GLU A 66 -4.99 -22.90 -8.73
CA GLU A 66 -5.32 -23.43 -10.07
C GLU A 66 -4.74 -22.57 -11.21
N PHE A 67 -4.61 -21.26 -11.01
CA PHE A 67 -4.09 -20.29 -11.99
C PHE A 67 -2.58 -20.02 -11.92
N ASP A 68 -1.90 -20.45 -10.86
CA ASP A 68 -0.48 -20.18 -10.59
C ASP A 68 0.40 -20.67 -11.75
N HIS A 69 0.04 -21.84 -12.32
CA HIS A 69 0.76 -22.40 -13.46
C HIS A 69 0.64 -21.55 -14.73
N TRP A 70 -0.54 -21.00 -15.03
CA TRP A 70 -0.77 -20.16 -16.21
C TRP A 70 -0.17 -18.76 -16.05
N ILE A 71 -0.25 -18.18 -14.85
CA ILE A 71 0.32 -16.86 -14.54
C ILE A 71 1.85 -16.93 -14.54
N ALA A 72 2.42 -17.95 -13.90
CA ALA A 72 3.86 -18.19 -13.93
C ALA A 72 4.36 -18.43 -15.36
N PHE A 73 3.65 -19.23 -16.17
CA PHE A 73 4.00 -19.48 -17.57
C PHE A 73 3.96 -18.19 -18.41
N THR A 74 2.93 -17.35 -18.23
CA THR A 74 2.83 -16.07 -18.96
C THR A 74 3.95 -15.11 -18.57
N LEU A 75 4.26 -15.00 -17.27
CA LEU A 75 5.37 -14.18 -16.77
C LEU A 75 6.73 -14.70 -17.26
N LEU A 76 6.95 -16.02 -17.26
CA LEU A 76 8.17 -16.65 -17.77
C LEU A 76 8.35 -16.43 -19.27
N VAL A 77 7.27 -16.53 -20.06
CA VAL A 77 7.31 -16.19 -21.49
C VAL A 77 7.63 -14.71 -21.67
N PHE A 78 7.01 -13.80 -20.90
CA PHE A 78 7.26 -12.37 -21.05
C PHE A 78 8.69 -11.95 -20.66
N ILE A 79 9.27 -12.59 -19.63
CA ILE A 79 10.63 -12.35 -19.18
C ILE A 79 11.65 -13.04 -20.09
N GLY A 80 11.38 -14.27 -20.52
CA GLY A 80 12.25 -15.08 -21.38
C GLY A 80 12.19 -14.73 -22.87
N ALA A 81 11.14 -14.03 -23.32
CA ALA A 81 11.04 -13.45 -24.66
C ALA A 81 11.79 -12.11 -24.77
N LYS A 82 12.45 -11.66 -23.70
CA LYS A 82 13.26 -10.44 -23.69
C LYS A 82 14.75 -10.77 -23.82
#